data_AF-A0A428Y8H8-F1
#
_entry.id   AF-A0A428Y8H8-F1
#
_cell.length_a   1.000
_cell.length_b   1.000
_cell.length_c   1.000
_cell.angle_alpha   90.00
_cell.angle_beta   90.00
_cell.angle_gamma   90.00
#
_symmetry.space_group_name_H-M   'P 1'
#
loop_
_entity.id
_entity.type
_entity.pdbx_description
1 polymer ?
#
loop_
_entity_poly.entity_id
_entity_poly.type
_entity_poly.pdbx_seq_one_letter_code
_entity_poly.pdbx_strand_id
1 'polypeptide(L)'
;MLRIARSVKTDGNAEFEWPLSFEWLPQRMQPSGFNISGSNPSDVDVSATAEPSTPPQEQEAIWVDIGALDEPPEGEPVTVRGRQGVFIPGDSSNEIDVELEPGRWLRVSGPLAKQDLVKVTESIEIGPLNFPWLGTR
;
A
#
# COMPACT_ATOMS: atom_id res chain seq x y z
N MET A 1 16.32 -0.93 29.25
CA MET A 1 17.08 0.34 29.18
C MET A 1 16.75 0.99 27.86
N LEU A 2 15.92 2.05 27.85
CA LEU A 2 15.50 2.74 26.62
C LEU A 2 16.64 3.65 26.16
N ARG A 3 17.14 3.46 24.93
CA ARG A 3 18.14 4.36 24.32
C ARG A 3 17.43 5.26 23.31
N ILE A 4 17.33 6.53 23.64
CA ILE A 4 16.84 7.58 22.73
C ILE A 4 18.07 8.14 22.00
N ALA A 5 17.96 8.33 20.68
CA ALA A 5 19.02 8.95 19.88
C ALA A 5 19.34 10.35 20.43
N ARG A 6 20.61 10.63 20.71
CA ARG A 6 21.06 11.91 21.28
C ARG A 6 21.16 13.05 20.26
N SER A 7 21.22 12.71 18.97
CA SER A 7 21.28 13.67 17.87
C SER A 7 20.97 12.97 16.54
N VAL A 8 20.21 13.64 15.68
CA VAL A 8 20.07 13.30 14.26
C VAL A 8 21.00 14.21 13.47
N LYS A 9 21.82 13.65 12.58
CA LYS A 9 22.56 14.42 11.58
C LYS A 9 21.88 14.23 10.24
N THR A 10 21.42 15.32 9.66
CA THR A 10 20.95 15.35 8.28
C THR A 10 22.18 15.39 7.36
N ASP A 11 22.29 14.44 6.44
CA ASP A 11 23.34 14.42 5.41
C ASP A 11 23.00 15.27 4.18
N GLY A 12 21.84 15.93 4.21
CA GLY A 12 21.44 16.96 3.26
C GLY A 12 20.89 16.44 1.93
N ASN A 13 20.91 15.13 1.69
CA ASN A 13 20.57 14.53 0.39
C ASN A 13 19.59 13.34 0.48
N ALA A 14 18.93 13.14 1.62
CA ALA A 14 17.83 12.18 1.68
C ALA A 14 16.62 12.74 0.90
N GLU A 15 16.61 12.54 -0.42
CA GLU A 15 15.38 12.59 -1.20
C GLU A 15 14.48 11.48 -0.66
N PHE A 16 13.42 11.88 0.03
CA PHE A 16 12.43 10.96 0.55
C PHE A 16 11.49 10.60 -0.60
N GLU A 17 11.74 9.47 -1.24
CA GLU A 17 10.79 8.88 -2.19
C GLU A 17 9.73 8.10 -1.42
N TRP A 18 8.47 8.38 -1.71
CA TRP A 18 7.34 7.63 -1.15
C TRP A 18 7.39 6.20 -1.70
N PRO A 19 7.36 5.18 -0.83
CA PRO A 19 7.46 3.81 -1.31
C PRO A 19 6.17 3.35 -1.99
N LEU A 20 5.06 4.04 -1.68
CA LEU A 20 3.75 3.92 -2.31
C LEU A 20 3.11 5.32 -2.44
N SER A 21 2.60 5.66 -3.61
CA SER A 21 1.86 6.90 -3.85
C SER A 21 0.61 6.65 -4.69
N PHE A 22 -0.40 7.50 -4.47
CA PHE A 22 -1.65 7.50 -5.24
C PHE A 22 -1.60 8.59 -6.32
N GLU A 23 -1.46 8.23 -7.59
CA GLU A 23 -1.58 9.19 -8.70
C GLU A 23 -3.03 9.61 -8.96
N TRP A 24 -3.97 8.75 -8.60
CA TRP A 24 -5.39 9.03 -8.68
C TRP A 24 -6.13 8.43 -7.50
N LEU A 25 -7.07 9.21 -6.97
CA LEU A 25 -8.02 8.80 -5.97
C LEU A 25 -9.43 9.23 -6.39
N PRO A 26 -10.48 8.51 -5.95
CA PRO A 26 -11.86 8.97 -6.08
C PRO A 26 -12.04 10.37 -5.50
N GLN A 27 -13.04 11.10 -6.01
CA GLN A 27 -13.30 12.46 -5.51
C GLN A 27 -13.52 12.44 -3.99
N ARG A 28 -12.95 13.44 -3.32
CA ARG A 28 -12.99 13.62 -1.85
C ARG A 28 -12.17 12.60 -1.06
N MET A 29 -11.22 11.90 -1.67
CA MET A 29 -10.19 11.15 -0.96
C MET A 29 -8.85 11.89 -1.07
N GLN A 30 -8.02 11.77 -0.04
CA GLN A 30 -6.65 12.30 -0.02
C GLN A 30 -5.72 11.31 0.68
N PRO A 31 -4.43 11.23 0.28
CA PRO A 31 -3.45 10.44 1.02
C PRO A 31 -3.38 10.87 2.49
N SER A 32 -3.36 9.92 3.42
CA SER A 32 -3.34 10.20 4.87
C SER A 32 -2.11 9.64 5.59
N GLY A 33 -1.45 8.63 5.04
CA GLY A 33 -0.29 8.04 5.71
C GLY A 33 0.38 6.92 4.93
N PHE A 34 1.50 6.46 5.48
CA PHE A 34 2.25 5.31 5.02
C PHE A 34 2.91 4.61 6.22
N ASN A 35 3.23 3.33 6.04
CA ASN A 35 3.98 2.54 6.99
C ASN A 35 4.96 1.64 6.24
N ILE A 36 6.15 1.45 6.82
CA ILE A 36 7.14 0.47 6.38
C ILE A 36 7.43 -0.40 7.60
N SER A 37 7.18 -1.70 7.49
CA SER A 37 7.42 -2.67 8.55
C SER A 37 8.20 -3.86 8.02
N GLY A 38 8.94 -4.52 8.91
CA GLY A 38 9.73 -5.68 8.55
C GLY A 38 10.89 -5.90 9.51
N SER A 39 11.39 -7.13 9.53
CA SER A 39 12.54 -7.49 10.36
C SER A 39 13.86 -7.49 9.58
N ASN A 40 13.80 -7.53 8.24
CA ASN A 40 14.95 -7.53 7.33
C ASN A 40 14.49 -7.12 5.91
N PRO A 41 15.41 -6.82 4.97
CA PRO A 41 15.03 -6.38 3.62
C PRO A 41 14.24 -7.39 2.77
N SER A 42 14.28 -8.69 3.10
CA SER A 42 13.50 -9.72 2.39
C SER A 42 12.08 -9.92 2.95
N ASP A 43 11.77 -9.28 4.07
CA ASP A 43 10.50 -9.39 4.80
C ASP A 43 9.97 -7.98 5.06
N VAL A 44 9.83 -7.19 3.98
CA VAL A 44 9.36 -5.82 4.07
C VAL A 44 7.94 -5.71 3.53
N ASP A 45 7.09 -5.20 4.41
CA ASP A 45 5.74 -4.75 4.10
C ASP A 45 5.71 -3.24 4.02
N VAL A 46 5.05 -2.73 2.99
CA VAL A 46 4.83 -1.30 2.80
C VAL A 46 3.35 -1.07 2.63
N SER A 47 2.79 -0.15 3.40
CA SER A 47 1.41 0.25 3.24
C SER A 47 1.23 1.74 3.13
N ALA A 48 0.13 2.15 2.49
CA ALA A 48 -0.31 3.52 2.34
C ALA A 48 -1.83 3.61 2.52
N THR A 49 -2.29 4.76 3.00
CA THR A 49 -3.72 5.00 3.26
C THR A 49 -4.20 6.27 2.57
N ALA A 50 -5.47 6.25 2.17
CA ALA A 50 -6.19 7.44 1.77
C ALA A 50 -7.52 7.54 2.52
N GLU A 51 -7.85 8.74 2.97
CA GLU A 51 -9.03 9.04 3.78
C GLU A 51 -9.88 10.14 3.15
N PRO A 52 -11.16 10.27 3.56
CA PRO A 52 -12.01 11.36 3.10
C PRO A 52 -11.43 12.74 3.43
N SER A 53 -11.49 13.66 2.46
CA SER A 53 -10.92 15.01 2.56
C SER A 53 -11.70 15.96 3.47
N THR A 54 -12.96 15.64 3.80
CA THR A 54 -13.84 16.47 4.62
C THR A 54 -14.71 15.61 5.53
N PRO A 55 -14.86 15.95 6.83
CA PRO A 55 -15.83 15.31 7.72
C PRO A 55 -17.28 15.50 7.27
N PRO A 56 -18.23 14.62 7.67
CA PRO A 56 -18.04 13.46 8.55
C PRO A 56 -17.44 12.24 7.84
N GLN A 57 -16.61 11.49 8.58
CA GLN A 57 -15.79 10.36 8.14
C GLN A 57 -16.61 9.06 7.89
N GLU A 58 -17.86 9.15 7.44
CA GLU A 58 -18.70 7.97 7.17
C GLU A 58 -18.19 7.14 5.96
N GLN A 59 -17.22 7.67 5.21
CA GLN A 59 -16.53 6.92 4.15
C GLN A 59 -15.30 6.23 4.75
N GLU A 60 -15.28 4.90 4.64
CA GLU A 60 -14.14 4.08 5.08
C GLU A 60 -12.90 4.36 4.20
N ALA A 61 -11.73 4.26 4.81
CA ALA A 61 -10.45 4.54 4.16
C ALA A 61 -10.13 3.52 3.06
N ILE A 62 -9.30 3.95 2.10
CA ILE A 62 -8.65 3.08 1.14
C ILE A 62 -7.31 2.66 1.72
N TRP A 63 -7.02 1.37 1.69
CA TRP A 63 -5.76 0.77 2.13
C TRP A 63 -5.04 0.19 0.93
N VAL A 64 -3.74 0.44 0.86
CA VAL A 64 -2.83 -0.15 -0.12
C VAL A 64 -1.72 -0.81 0.66
N ASP A 65 -1.40 -2.05 0.32
CA ASP A 65 -0.33 -2.80 0.95
C ASP A 65 0.46 -3.59 -0.09
N ILE A 66 1.78 -3.62 0.07
CA ILE A 66 2.66 -4.56 -0.61
C ILE A 66 3.30 -5.45 0.45
N GLY A 67 3.07 -6.75 0.32
CA GLY A 67 3.61 -7.73 1.25
C GLY A 67 3.57 -9.15 0.70
N ALA A 68 3.96 -10.09 1.55
CA ALA A 68 3.81 -11.51 1.26
C ALA A 68 2.36 -11.97 1.49
N LEU A 69 1.94 -12.98 0.73
CA LEU A 69 0.75 -13.78 1.02
C LEU A 69 1.16 -15.24 1.19
N ASP A 70 0.64 -15.89 2.22
CA ASP A 70 0.91 -17.31 2.49
C ASP A 70 0.35 -18.22 1.39
N GLU A 71 -0.82 -17.86 0.86
CA GLU A 71 -1.51 -18.57 -0.22
C GLU A 71 -2.02 -17.58 -1.27
N PRO A 72 -2.04 -17.95 -2.57
CA PRO A 72 -2.65 -17.11 -3.58
C PRO A 72 -4.12 -16.82 -3.28
N PRO A 73 -4.56 -15.56 -3.38
CA PRO A 73 -5.93 -15.18 -3.10
C PRO A 73 -6.90 -15.78 -4.13
N GLU A 74 -8.08 -16.17 -3.66
CA GLU A 74 -9.17 -16.68 -4.50
C GLU A 74 -10.21 -15.58 -4.74
N GLY A 75 -10.61 -15.37 -5.99
CA GLY A 75 -11.57 -14.33 -6.35
C GLY A 75 -11.92 -14.29 -7.82
N GLU A 76 -12.68 -13.27 -8.21
CA GLU A 76 -13.01 -13.04 -9.61
C GLU A 76 -11.79 -12.48 -10.36
N PRO A 77 -11.36 -13.05 -11.48
CA PRO A 77 -10.18 -12.57 -12.19
C PRO A 77 -10.36 -11.12 -12.68
N VAL A 78 -9.31 -10.31 -12.52
CA VAL A 78 -9.21 -8.95 -13.06
C VAL A 78 -7.86 -8.72 -13.72
N THR A 79 -7.79 -7.73 -14.59
CA THR A 79 -6.52 -7.29 -15.19
C THR A 79 -6.27 -5.85 -14.76
N VAL A 80 -5.07 -5.61 -14.22
CA VAL A 80 -4.62 -4.29 -13.76
C VAL A 80 -3.29 -4.00 -14.43
N ARG A 81 -3.22 -2.95 -15.26
CA ARG A 81 -2.00 -2.60 -16.04
C ARG A 81 -1.34 -3.81 -16.77
N GLY A 82 -2.16 -4.73 -17.28
CA GLY A 82 -1.68 -5.94 -17.99
C GLY A 82 -1.17 -7.08 -17.08
N ARG A 83 -1.22 -6.91 -15.76
CA ARG A 83 -0.99 -7.98 -14.78
C ARG A 83 -2.30 -8.66 -14.40
N GLN A 84 -2.23 -9.96 -14.18
CA GLN A 84 -3.36 -10.71 -13.64
C GLN A 84 -3.50 -10.40 -12.15
N GLY A 85 -4.73 -10.13 -11.73
CA GLY A 85 -5.10 -10.03 -10.33
C GLY A 85 -6.44 -10.72 -10.06
N VAL A 86 -6.90 -10.60 -8.84
CA VAL A 86 -8.21 -11.08 -8.39
C VAL A 86 -8.95 -9.98 -7.67
N PHE A 87 -10.26 -9.94 -7.86
CA PHE A 87 -11.19 -9.11 -7.13
C PHE A 87 -11.91 -9.97 -6.10
N ILE A 88 -11.89 -9.53 -4.86
CA ILE A 88 -12.47 -10.23 -3.72
C ILE A 88 -13.58 -9.33 -3.16
N PRO A 89 -14.87 -9.72 -3.32
CA PRO A 89 -15.95 -8.97 -2.71
C PRO A 89 -15.95 -9.18 -1.19
N GLY A 90 -16.16 -8.11 -0.43
CA GLY A 90 -16.34 -8.18 1.01
C GLY A 90 -17.59 -7.43 1.47
N ASP A 91 -18.00 -7.67 2.71
CA ASP A 91 -19.26 -7.13 3.25
C ASP A 91 -19.21 -5.61 3.45
N SER A 92 -18.05 -5.07 3.84
CA SER A 92 -17.83 -3.62 4.04
C SER A 92 -16.72 -3.04 3.14
N SER A 93 -15.77 -3.88 2.74
CA SER A 93 -14.62 -3.47 1.91
C SER A 93 -14.38 -4.53 0.85
N ASN A 94 -14.24 -4.09 -0.39
CA ASN A 94 -13.78 -4.95 -1.48
C ASN A 94 -12.26 -4.86 -1.58
N GLU A 95 -11.65 -5.87 -2.20
CA GLU A 95 -10.20 -5.95 -2.35
C GLU A 95 -9.81 -6.34 -3.78
N ILE A 96 -8.69 -5.80 -4.25
CA ILE A 96 -7.99 -6.24 -5.46
C ILE A 96 -6.56 -6.61 -5.08
N ASP A 97 -6.22 -7.84 -5.42
CA ASP A 97 -4.88 -8.38 -5.23
C ASP A 97 -4.22 -8.60 -6.59
N VAL A 98 -3.01 -8.07 -6.75
CA VAL A 98 -2.21 -8.17 -7.97
C VAL A 98 -0.84 -8.72 -7.64
N GLU A 99 -0.45 -9.83 -8.26
CA GLU A 99 0.88 -10.40 -8.06
C GLU A 99 1.94 -9.51 -8.74
N LEU A 100 2.88 -9.03 -7.93
CA LEU A 100 4.01 -8.22 -8.40
C LEU A 100 5.19 -9.12 -8.80
N GLU A 101 5.49 -10.08 -7.93
CA GLU A 101 6.53 -11.11 -8.05
C GLU A 101 6.01 -12.37 -7.35
N PRO A 102 6.56 -13.57 -7.62
CA PRO A 102 6.10 -14.80 -6.98
C PRO A 102 5.99 -14.67 -5.44
N GLY A 103 4.77 -14.77 -4.92
CA GLY A 103 4.49 -14.66 -3.48
C GLY A 103 4.46 -13.24 -2.91
N ARG A 104 4.59 -12.20 -3.75
CA ARG A 104 4.55 -10.79 -3.34
C ARG A 104 3.45 -10.04 -4.07
N TRP A 105 2.57 -9.42 -3.30
CA TRP A 105 1.28 -8.95 -3.79
C TRP A 105 1.07 -7.48 -3.47
N LEU A 106 0.49 -6.76 -4.41
CA LEU A 106 -0.14 -5.46 -4.17
C LEU A 106 -1.61 -5.71 -3.84
N ARG A 107 -2.04 -5.29 -2.66
CA ARG A 107 -3.40 -5.41 -2.15
C ARG A 107 -4.00 -4.01 -2.04
N VAL A 108 -5.14 -3.79 -2.65
CA VAL A 108 -5.86 -2.51 -2.60
C VAL A 108 -7.26 -2.78 -2.14
N SER A 109 -7.63 -2.26 -0.98
CA SER A 109 -8.95 -2.47 -0.40
C SER A 109 -9.63 -1.17 0.01
N GLY A 110 -10.96 -1.20 0.01
CA GLY A 110 -11.79 -0.10 0.45
C GLY A 110 -13.27 -0.28 0.08
N PRO A 111 -14.15 0.62 0.55
CA PRO A 111 -15.59 0.57 0.30
C PRO A 111 -15.94 1.08 -1.11
N LEU A 112 -15.19 0.64 -2.12
CA LEU A 112 -15.33 1.08 -3.51
C LEU A 112 -15.97 0.00 -4.36
N ALA A 113 -16.72 0.42 -5.37
CA ALA A 113 -17.13 -0.48 -6.43
C ALA A 113 -15.90 -1.02 -7.18
N LYS A 114 -16.00 -2.26 -7.68
CA LYS A 114 -14.93 -2.95 -8.43
C LYS A 114 -14.20 -2.06 -9.44
N GLN A 115 -14.94 -1.29 -10.24
CA GLN A 115 -14.33 -0.44 -11.29
C GLN A 115 -13.46 0.69 -10.72
N ASP A 116 -13.87 1.29 -9.59
CA ASP A 116 -13.08 2.35 -8.97
C ASP A 116 -11.89 1.77 -8.22
N LEU A 117 -12.06 0.59 -7.60
CA LEU A 117 -10.96 -0.12 -6.99
C LEU A 117 -9.89 -0.50 -8.04
N VAL A 118 -10.29 -1.00 -9.21
CA VAL A 118 -9.36 -1.25 -10.34
C VAL A 118 -8.60 0.03 -10.71
N LYS A 119 -9.28 1.16 -10.86
CA LYS A 119 -8.63 2.44 -11.20
C LYS A 119 -7.66 2.92 -10.13
N VAL A 120 -7.96 2.73 -8.85
CA VAL A 120 -7.01 3.01 -7.76
C VAL A 120 -5.81 2.09 -7.88
N THR A 121 -6.00 0.78 -8.04
CA THR A 121 -4.88 -0.16 -8.22
C THR A 121 -4.03 0.19 -9.44
N GLU A 122 -4.65 0.61 -10.54
CA GLU A 122 -3.99 1.11 -11.74
C GLU A 122 -3.37 2.51 -11.59
N SER A 123 -3.55 3.21 -10.48
CA SER A 123 -2.93 4.51 -10.21
C SER A 123 -1.80 4.43 -9.19
N ILE A 124 -1.61 3.29 -8.53
CA ILE A 124 -0.54 3.14 -7.54
C ILE A 124 0.81 3.23 -8.24
N GLU A 125 1.63 4.15 -7.75
CA GLU A 125 3.06 4.20 -8.04
C GLU A 125 3.82 3.52 -6.91
N ILE A 126 4.73 2.63 -7.30
CA ILE A 126 5.54 1.84 -6.39
C ILE A 126 6.95 2.39 -6.46
N GLY A 127 7.40 3.01 -5.38
CA GLY A 127 8.76 3.51 -5.22
C GLY A 127 9.75 2.39 -4.88
N PRO A 128 10.98 2.74 -4.47
CA PRO A 128 11.97 1.76 -4.05
C PRO A 128 11.50 0.96 -2.85
N LEU A 129 11.50 -0.37 -2.98
CA LEU A 129 11.12 -1.29 -1.90
C LEU A 129 12.35 -1.90 -1.18
N ASN A 130 13.53 -1.32 -1.38
CA ASN A 130 14.76 -1.77 -0.75
C ASN A 130 15.12 -0.85 0.43
N PHE A 131 15.00 -1.39 1.64
CA PHE A 131 15.25 -0.64 2.88
C PHE A 131 16.41 -1.28 3.65
N PRO A 132 17.67 -0.93 3.33
CA PRO A 132 18.86 -1.57 3.89
C PRO A 132 19.03 -1.33 5.40
N TRP A 133 18.29 -0.38 5.96
CA TRP A 133 18.25 -0.06 7.39
C TRP A 133 17.28 -0.95 8.18
N LEU A 134 16.48 -1.79 7.53
CA LEU A 134 15.64 -2.78 8.23
C LEU A 134 16.52 -3.89 8.83
N GLY A 135 16.25 -4.24 10.09
CA GLY A 135 16.99 -5.29 10.80
C GLY A 135 18.38 -4.90 11.29
N THR A 136 18.86 -3.67 11.00
CA THR A 136 20.11 -3.17 11.57
C THR A 136 19.85 -2.73 13.02
N ARG A 137 20.07 -3.63 13.98
CA ARG A 137 20.10 -3.35 15.42
C ARG A 137 21.49 -3.50 15.99
#